data_AF-A0AAW9N105-F1
#
_entry.id   AF-A0AAW9N105-F1
#
_cell.length_a   1.000
_cell.length_b   1.000
_cell.length_c   1.000
_cell.angle_alpha   90.00
_cell.angle_beta   90.00
_cell.angle_gamma   90.00
#
_symmetry.space_group_name_H-M   'P 1'
#
loop_
_entity.id
_entity.type
_entity.pdbx_description
1 polymer ?
#
loop_
_entity_poly.entity_id
_entity_poly.type
_entity_poly.pdbx_seq_one_letter_code
_entity_poly.pdbx_strand_id
1 'polypeptide(L)' 'MKKFATLLPNIWLAKTPQPLAVRRLGRQSAERERISEIKLERLFHKNTAAN' A
#
# COMPACT_ATOMS: atom_id res chain seq x y z
N MET A 1 -31.67 32.17 20.34
CA MET A 1 -30.30 31.69 20.05
C MET A 1 -30.32 30.84 18.79
N LYS A 2 -29.84 31.35 17.65
CA LYS A 2 -29.70 30.55 16.42
C LYS A 2 -28.40 29.75 16.50
N LYS A 3 -28.51 28.44 16.59
CA LYS A 3 -27.36 27.53 16.45
C LYS A 3 -27.00 27.53 14.97
N PHE A 4 -25.90 28.19 14.61
CA PHE A 4 -25.30 27.98 13.31
C PHE A 4 -24.81 26.53 13.30
N ALA A 5 -25.57 25.64 12.67
CA ALA A 5 -25.08 24.33 12.32
C ALA A 5 -23.96 24.57 11.30
N THR A 6 -22.71 24.54 11.75
CA THR A 6 -21.54 24.55 10.88
C THR A 6 -21.60 23.29 10.05
N LEU A 7 -22.25 23.37 8.89
CA LEU A 7 -22.11 22.43 7.80
C LEU A 7 -20.67 22.60 7.30
N LEU A 8 -19.73 21.93 7.97
CA LEU A 8 -18.33 21.93 7.61
C LEU A 8 -18.26 21.45 6.15
N PRO A 9 -17.70 22.23 5.23
CA PRO A 9 -17.65 21.82 3.85
C PRO A 9 -16.77 20.56 3.79
N ASN A 10 -17.34 19.50 3.21
CA ASN A 10 -16.83 18.14 3.04
C ASN A 10 -15.48 18.06 2.26
N ILE A 11 -14.83 19.20 2.07
CA ILE A 11 -13.52 19.41 1.46
C ILE A 11 -12.42 18.90 2.40
N TRP A 12 -12.65 18.89 3.72
CA TRP A 12 -11.74 18.26 4.69
C TRP A 12 -11.82 16.73 4.71
N LEU A 13 -12.91 16.18 4.18
CA LEU A 13 -13.12 14.75 3.92
C LEU A 13 -12.75 14.39 2.48
N ALA A 14 -12.05 15.29 1.76
CA ALA A 14 -11.59 15.03 0.42
C ALA A 14 -10.73 13.77 0.40
N LYS A 15 -11.21 12.79 -0.36
CA LYS A 15 -10.50 11.56 -0.74
C LYS A 15 -9.03 11.89 -0.93
N THR A 16 -8.19 11.17 -0.18
CA THR A 16 -6.73 11.27 -0.27
C THR A 16 -6.36 11.31 -1.75
N PRO A 17 -5.55 12.28 -2.20
CA PRO A 17 -5.17 12.35 -3.60
C PRO A 17 -4.59 10.98 -3.98
N GLN A 18 -5.28 10.25 -4.85
CA GLN A 18 -4.81 8.99 -5.42
C GLN A 18 -3.33 9.08 -5.87
N PRO A 19 -2.80 10.23 -6.34
CA PRO A 19 -1.37 10.38 -6.65
C PRO A 19 -0.39 10.20 -5.47
N LEU A 20 -0.82 10.42 -4.22
CA LEU A 20 -0.01 10.16 -3.02
C LEU A 20 -0.07 8.69 -2.60
N ALA A 21 -1.25 8.07 -2.71
CA ALA A 21 -1.43 6.64 -2.46
C ALA A 21 -0.66 5.78 -3.47
N VAL A 22 -0.74 6.12 -4.76
CA VAL A 22 -0.03 5.43 -5.86
C VAL A 22 1.48 5.55 -5.71
N ARG A 23 2.00 6.71 -5.28
CA ARG A 23 3.44 6.89 -5.03
C ARG A 23 3.97 6.05 -3.86
N ARG A 24 3.16 5.82 -2.82
CA ARG A 24 3.51 4.89 -1.73
C ARG A 24 3.42 3.43 -2.19
N LEU A 25 2.45 3.11 -3.05
CA LEU A 25 2.24 1.77 -3.59
C LEU A 25 3.37 1.33 -4.51
N GLY A 26 3.91 2.21 -5.36
CA GLY A 26 4.99 1.86 -6.30
C GLY A 26 6.28 1.41 -5.59
N ARG A 27 6.66 2.09 -4.51
CA ARG A 27 7.83 1.68 -3.68
C ARG A 27 7.57 0.38 -2.92
N GLN A 28 6.34 0.22 -2.40
CA GLN A 28 5.94 -1.01 -1.74
C GLN A 28 5.85 -2.19 -2.72
N SER A 29 5.53 -1.94 -3.99
CA SER A 29 5.45 -2.97 -5.04
C SER A 29 6.84 -3.52 -5.36
N ALA A 30 7.82 -2.66 -5.62
CA ALA A 30 9.19 -3.10 -5.90
C ALA A 30 9.81 -3.88 -4.72
N GLU A 31 9.56 -3.45 -3.49
CA GLU A 31 10.02 -4.17 -2.30
C GLU A 31 9.31 -5.53 -2.14
N ARG A 32 8.00 -5.59 -2.41
CA ARG A 32 7.24 -6.84 -2.41
C ARG A 32 7.73 -7.83 -3.46
N GLU A 33 8.07 -7.33 -4.64
CA GLU A 33 8.61 -8.12 -5.75
C GLU A 33 9.95 -8.75 -5.37
N ARG A 34 10.86 -7.95 -4.80
CA ARG A 34 12.15 -8.42 -4.27
C ARG A 34 11.98 -9.46 -3.16
N ILE A 35 11.03 -9.26 -2.24
CA ILE A 35 10.72 -10.23 -1.18
C ILE A 35 10.17 -11.53 -1.79
N SER A 36 9.32 -11.45 -2.83
CA SER A 36 8.80 -12.64 -3.51
C SER A 36 9.88 -13.41 -4.27
N GLU A 37 10.84 -12.75 -4.90
CA GLU A 37 11.98 -13.40 -5.55
C GLU A 37 12.84 -14.17 -4.54
N ILE A 38 13.23 -13.53 -3.43
CA ILE A 38 14.01 -14.18 -2.37
C ILE A 38 13.28 -15.39 -1.78
N LYS A 39 11.95 -15.27 -1.61
CA LYS A 39 11.13 -16.37 -1.10
C LYS A 39 11.07 -17.53 -2.10
N LEU A 40 10.99 -17.23 -3.39
CA LEU A 40 10.94 -18.21 -4.46
C LEU A 40 12.28 -18.97 -4.59
N GLU A 41 13.40 -18.25 -4.58
CA GLU A 41 14.75 -18.83 -4.62
C GLU A 41 15.00 -19.78 -3.43
N ARG A 42 14.62 -19.36 -2.21
CA ARG A 42 14.68 -20.21 -1.01
C ARG A 42 13.85 -21.49 -1.15
N LEU A 43 12.68 -21.39 -1.79
CA LEU A 43 11.80 -22.54 -1.99
C LEU A 43 12.42 -23.54 -2.98
N PHE A 44 13.05 -23.04 -4.04
CA PHE A 44 13.78 -23.88 -4.99
C PHE A 44 14.96 -24.61 -4.35
N HIS A 45 15.80 -23.92 -3.58
CA HIS A 45 16.94 -24.57 -2.92
C HIS A 45 16.54 -25.63 -1.88
N LYS A 46 15.40 -25.44 -1.19
CA LYS A 46 14.85 -26.44 -0.27
C LYS A 46 14.42 -27.71 -0.99
N ASN A 47 13.78 -27.58 -2.16
CA ASN A 47 13.34 -28.72 -2.94
C ASN A 47 14.52 -29.44 -3.61
N THR A 48 15.60 -28.73 -3.96
CA THR A 48 16.83 -29.35 -4.47
C THR A 48 17.58 -30.14 -3.40
N ALA A 49 17.57 -29.70 -2.13
CA ALA A 49 18.22 -30.41 -1.03
C ALA A 49 17.41 -31.60 -0.48
N ALA A 50 16.14 -31.73 -0.87
CA ALA A 50 15.23 -32.78 -0.40
C ALA A 50 15.01 -33.91 -1.44
N ASN A 51 15.61 -33.82 -2.62
CA ASN A 51 15.61 -34.86 -3.66
C ASN A 51 16.95 -35.61 -3.71
#